data_AF-A0A0N1D054-F1
#
_entry.id   AF-A0A0N1D054-F1
#
_cell.length_a   1.000
_cell.length_b   1.000
_cell.length_c   1.000
_cell.angle_alpha   90.00
_cell.angle_beta   90.00
_cell.angle_gamma   90.00
#
_symmetry.space_group_name_H-M   'P 1'
#
loop_
_entity.id
_entity.type
_entity.pdbx_description
1 polymer ?
#
loop_
_entity_poly.entity_id
_entity_poly.type
_entity_poly.pdbx_seq_one_letter_code
_entity_poly.pdbx_strand_id
1 'polypeptide(L)' 'MSLAVSIVQHDEHDRPVWYLQYSYARTLPGAPARGPYHSRLDAEEALHHLRDAAHMYGEFEISVLTA' A
#
# COMPACT_ATOMS: atom_id res chain seq x y z
N MET A 1 -7.86 9.28 12.36
CA MET A 1 -6.40 9.26 12.06
C MET A 1 -6.24 9.07 10.56
N SER A 2 -5.43 9.86 9.86
CA SER A 2 -5.35 9.74 8.39
C SER A 2 -4.25 8.77 7.95
N LEU A 3 -4.61 7.81 7.10
CA LEU A 3 -3.69 6.84 6.49
C LEU A 3 -3.37 7.32 5.08
N ALA A 4 -2.23 7.97 4.88
CA ALA A 4 -1.76 8.31 3.54
C ALA A 4 -1.17 7.06 2.89
N VAL A 5 -1.59 6.77 1.66
CA VAL A 5 -1.19 5.56 0.92
C VAL A 5 -0.82 5.91 -0.53
N SER A 6 0.24 5.30 -1.03
CA SER A 6 0.76 5.50 -2.39
C SER A 6 1.37 4.23 -2.94
N ILE A 7 1.32 4.08 -4.26
CA ILE A 7 2.08 3.07 -4.98
C ILE A 7 3.25 3.79 -5.64
N VAL A 8 4.47 3.33 -5.34
CA VAL A 8 5.70 3.88 -5.92
C VAL A 8 6.31 2.83 -6.84
N GLN A 9 6.59 3.20 -8.08
CA GLN A 9 7.35 2.36 -8.99
C GLN A 9 8.84 2.60 -8.77
N HIS A 10 9.60 1.53 -8.61
CA HIS A 10 11.05 1.52 -8.65
C HIS A 10 11.51 0.65 -9.82
N ASP A 11 12.66 0.96 -10.38
CA ASP A 11 13.30 0.10 -11.39
C ASP A 11 14.40 -0.68 -10.69
N GLU A 12 14.19 -1.99 -10.51
CA GLU A 12 15.16 -2.88 -9.90
C GLU A 12 15.59 -3.94 -10.92
N HIS A 13 16.89 -4.04 -11.17
CA HIS A 13 17.45 -5.03 -12.10
C HIS A 13 16.81 -5.01 -13.50
N ASP A 14 16.61 -3.81 -14.07
CA ASP A 14 16.03 -3.60 -15.41
C ASP A 14 14.55 -4.05 -15.51
N ARG A 15 13.87 -4.16 -14.36
CA ARG A 15 12.45 -4.52 -14.27
C ARG A 15 11.71 -3.51 -13.38
N PRO A 16 10.54 -3.04 -13.82
CA PRO A 16 9.70 -2.23 -12.96
C PRO A 16 9.14 -3.09 -11.83
N VAL A 17 9.32 -2.62 -10.61
CA VAL A 17 8.74 -3.17 -9.38
C VAL A 17 7.94 -2.09 -8.67
N TRP A 18 6.86 -2.49 -8.00
CA TRP A 18 5.97 -1.57 -7.30
C TRP A 18 6.04 -1.81 -5.80
N TYR A 19 6.00 -0.72 -5.04
CA TYR A 19 6.00 -0.74 -3.59
C TYR A 19 4.81 0.03 -3.04
N LEU A 20 4.27 -0.49 -1.94
CA LEU A 20 3.21 0.14 -1.17
C LEU A 20 3.81 1.00 -0.07
N GLN A 21 3.60 2.30 -0.17
CA GLN A 21 4.02 3.26 0.83
C GLN A 21 2.79 3.70 1.63
N TYR A 22 2.89 3.65 2.96
CA TYR A 22 1.85 4.18 3.83
C TYR A 22 2.43 4.82 5.09
N SER A 23 1.84 5.93 5.53
CA SER A 23 2.34 6.75 6.64
C SER A 23 2.16 6.12 8.02
N TYR A 24 1.48 4.98 8.11
CA TYR A 24 1.19 4.33 9.38
C TYR A 24 2.36 3.43 9.81
N ALA A 25 2.87 3.70 11.02
CA ALA A 25 4.08 3.05 11.55
C ALA A 25 3.82 1.62 12.05
N ARG A 26 2.57 1.27 12.39
CA ARG A 26 2.19 -0.09 12.79
C ARG A 26 1.60 -0.83 11.60
N THR A 27 2.02 -2.07 11.37
CA THR A 27 1.32 -2.97 10.46
C THR A 27 -0.04 -3.32 11.05
N LEU A 28 -1.12 -3.07 10.31
CA LEU A 28 -2.45 -3.52 10.69
C LEU A 28 -2.51 -5.06 10.58
N PRO A 29 -3.30 -5.74 11.43
CA PRO A 29 -3.53 -7.17 11.27
C PRO A 29 -4.15 -7.42 9.89
N GLY A 30 -3.57 -8.35 9.11
CA GLY A 30 -4.03 -8.64 7.75
C GLY A 30 -3.59 -7.64 6.69
N ALA A 31 -2.82 -6.60 7.03
CA ALA A 31 -2.25 -5.71 6.02
C ALA A 31 -1.27 -6.47 5.12
N PRO A 32 -1.28 -6.21 3.80
CA PRO A 32 -0.32 -6.81 2.90
C PRO A 32 1.09 -6.27 3.14
N ALA A 33 2.08 -6.97 2.59
CA ALA A 33 3.46 -6.52 2.58
C ALA A 33 3.60 -5.18 1.83
N ARG A 34 4.73 -4.50 2.00
CA ARG A 34 5.01 -3.25 1.25
C ARG A 34 5.56 -3.50 -0.15
N GLY A 35 5.65 -4.75 -0.59
CA GLY A 35 6.31 -5.18 -1.83
C GLY A 35 7.65 -5.87 -1.56
N PRO A 36 8.43 -6.16 -2.62
CA PRO A 36 8.22 -5.75 -4.01
C PRO A 36 7.06 -6.49 -4.69
N TYR A 37 6.26 -5.77 -5.48
CA TYR A 37 5.24 -6.31 -6.39
C TYR A 37 5.76 -6.27 -7.81
N HIS A 38 5.58 -7.36 -8.58
CA HIS A 38 6.05 -7.47 -9.97
C HIS A 38 5.02 -6.96 -11.01
N SER A 39 3.82 -6.59 -10.56
CA SER A 39 2.79 -5.99 -11.40
C SER A 39 2.18 -4.80 -10.67
N ARG A 40 1.79 -3.77 -11.43
CA ARG A 40 0.98 -2.67 -10.91
C ARG A 40 -0.34 -3.18 -10.31
N LEU A 41 -0.98 -4.16 -10.97
CA LEU A 41 -2.23 -4.76 -10.51
C LEU A 41 -2.08 -5.39 -9.12
N ASP A 42 -1.03 -6.18 -8.88
CA ASP A 42 -0.73 -6.76 -7.56
C ASP A 42 -0.59 -5.67 -6.48
N ALA A 43 0.07 -4.55 -6.80
CA ALA A 43 0.21 -3.43 -5.87
C ALA A 43 -1.13 -2.71 -5.63
N GLU A 44 -1.99 -2.61 -6.64
CA GLU A 44 -3.34 -2.03 -6.52
C GLU A 44 -4.28 -2.95 -5.70
N GLU A 45 -4.19 -4.26 -5.86
CA GLU A 45 -4.91 -5.23 -5.03
C GLU A 45 -4.45 -5.17 -3.58
N ALA A 46 -3.14 -5.15 -3.34
CA ALA A 46 -2.59 -4.97 -2.01
C ALA A 46 -3.02 -3.62 -1.38
N LEU A 47 -3.12 -2.56 -2.18
CA LEU A 47 -3.64 -1.29 -1.69
C LEU A 47 -5.10 -1.44 -1.26
N HIS A 48 -5.91 -2.16 -2.03
CA HIS A 48 -7.30 -2.45 -1.67
C HIS A 48 -7.40 -3.24 -0.35
N HIS A 49 -6.59 -4.28 -0.18
CA HIS A 49 -6.53 -5.06 1.06
C HIS A 49 -6.10 -4.23 2.27
N LEU A 50 -5.14 -3.31 2.10
CA LEU A 50 -4.75 -2.37 3.15
C LEU A 50 -5.92 -1.45 3.53
N ARG A 51 -6.70 -0.98 2.55
CA ARG A 51 -7.87 -0.14 2.79
C ARG A 51 -8.95 -0.88 3.57
N ASP A 52 -9.21 -2.13 3.20
CA ASP A 52 -10.18 -2.99 3.89
C ASP A 52 -9.74 -3.27 5.34
N ALA A 53 -8.48 -3.65 5.54
CA ALA A 53 -7.90 -3.83 6.88
C ALA A 53 -7.92 -2.54 7.70
N ALA A 54 -7.66 -1.39 7.08
CA ALA A 54 -7.75 -0.10 7.75
C ALA A 54 -9.17 0.17 8.21
N HIS A 55 -10.18 0.05 7.35
CA HIS A 55 -11.59 0.20 7.73
C HIS A 55 -12.04 -0.79 8.81
N MET A 56 -11.54 -2.04 8.77
CA MET A 56 -11.95 -3.10 9.70
C MET A 56 -11.33 -2.94 11.08
N TYR A 57 -10.07 -2.51 11.17
CA TYR A 57 -9.29 -2.47 12.41
C TYR A 57 -9.06 -1.07 12.98
N GLY A 58 -9.51 -0.01 12.31
CA GLY A 58 -9.55 1.33 12.92
C GLY A 58 -10.32 2.37 12.11
N GLU A 59 -10.65 3.47 12.78
CA GLU A 59 -11.27 4.63 12.13
C GLU A 59 -10.20 5.46 11.39
N PHE A 60 -9.68 4.88 10.31
CA PHE A 60 -8.67 5.52 9.49
C PHE A 60 -9.30 6.22 8.28
N GLU A 61 -9.03 7.50 8.12
CA GLU A 61 -9.37 8.25 6.91
C GLU A 61 -8.28 8.01 5.86
N ILE A 62 -8.62 7.35 4.76
CA ILE A 62 -7.62 6.94 3.76
C ILE A 62 -7.44 8.06 2.73
N SER A 63 -6.21 8.57 2.63
CA SER A 63 -5.82 9.56 1.62
C SER A 63 -4.89 8.91 0.60
N VAL A 64 -5.36 8.69 -0.62
CA VAL A 64 -4.52 8.18 -1.70
C VAL A 64 -3.73 9.34 -2.27
N LEU A 65 -2.41 9.36 -2.05
CA LEU A 65 -1.54 10.35 -2.70
C LEU A 65 -1.13 9.75 -4.04
N THR A 66 -1.59 10.34 -5.14
CA THR A 66 -1.06 10.07 -6.47
C THR A 66 0.39 10.55 -6.49
N ALA A 67 1.34 9.62 -6.63
CA ALA A 67 2.74 9.90 -6.87
C ALA A 67 2.93 10.54 -8.26
#